data_AF-A0A956V092-F1
#
_entry.id   AF-A0A956V092-F1
#
_cell.length_a   1.000
_cell.length_b   1.000
_cell.length_c   1.000
_cell.angle_alpha   90.00
_cell.angle_beta   90.00
_cell.angle_gamma   90.00
#
_symmetry.space_group_name_H-M   'P 1'
#
loop_
_entity.id
_entity.type
_entity.pdbx_description
1 polymer ?
#
loop_
_entity_poly.entity_id
_entity_poly.type
_entity_poly.pdbx_seq_one_letter_code
_entity_poly.pdbx_strand_id
1 'polypeptide(L)'
;MKEAPAFTYDPITISNESTVVAESPAIYSTDTAYQSEADLERELIETLQQQAYEYLPMTSEVQLIANLRTQLERLNTIEFSDKEWTAFFNTRIASANEGTVEKTYRIHEDHVQVLQRDDGTTKNITLIDKVNIHNNKLQVINQYEAPKTSGARYDNRYDVTILVNGLPLVHIELKRRGVDIREAFNQIGRYQRDSFWSGNGLFDYVQLFVISNGTFTKYYSNT
;
A
#
# COMPACT_ATOMS: atom_id res chain seq x y z
N MET A 1 8.83 28.09 -19.42
CA MET A 1 7.55 27.84 -18.71
C MET A 1 7.71 28.37 -17.30
N LYS A 2 6.78 29.19 -16.80
CA LYS A 2 6.77 29.60 -15.39
C LYS A 2 6.30 28.40 -14.57
N GLU A 3 7.07 27.97 -13.57
CA GLU A 3 6.65 26.92 -12.64
C GLU A 3 5.36 27.35 -11.94
N ALA A 4 4.38 26.44 -11.86
CA ALA A 4 3.20 26.66 -11.05
C ALA A 4 3.61 26.64 -9.56
N PRO A 5 3.03 27.49 -8.70
CA PRO A 5 3.35 27.49 -7.29
C PRO A 5 3.02 26.13 -6.66
N ALA A 6 3.93 25.62 -5.83
CA ALA A 6 3.72 24.42 -5.02
C ALA A 6 2.99 24.80 -3.73
N PHE A 7 2.05 23.96 -3.31
CA PHE A 7 1.21 24.18 -2.13
C PHE A 7 1.36 23.03 -1.15
N THR A 8 1.31 23.33 0.15
CA THR A 8 1.09 22.35 1.21
C THR A 8 -0.38 22.34 1.57
N TYR A 9 -0.90 21.14 1.87
CA TYR A 9 -2.31 20.93 2.21
C TYR A 9 -2.40 20.37 3.62
N ASP A 10 -2.89 21.19 4.55
CA ASP A 10 -3.08 20.79 5.94
C ASP A 10 -4.56 20.51 6.20
N PRO A 11 -4.95 19.33 6.72
CA PRO A 11 -6.36 19.05 7.00
C PRO A 11 -6.90 20.01 8.06
N ILE A 12 -7.90 20.81 7.68
CA ILE A 12 -8.68 21.68 8.59
C ILE A 12 -9.82 20.89 9.19
N THR A 13 -10.49 20.07 8.38
CA THR A 13 -11.56 19.18 8.83
C THR A 13 -11.48 17.85 8.11
N ILE A 14 -11.70 16.77 8.85
CA ILE A 14 -11.81 15.42 8.31
C ILE A 14 -13.17 14.90 8.78
N SER A 15 -14.04 14.59 7.84
CA SER A 15 -15.36 14.00 8.08
C SER A 15 -15.53 12.76 7.20
N ASN A 16 -16.57 11.97 7.46
CA ASN A 16 -16.87 10.78 6.66
C ASN A 16 -17.18 11.10 5.18
N GLU A 17 -17.56 12.34 4.86
CA GLU A 17 -17.98 12.75 3.52
C GLU A 17 -17.00 13.73 2.86
N SER A 18 -16.15 14.41 3.64
CA SER A 18 -15.25 15.43 3.11
C SER A 18 -14.00 15.63 3.97
N THR A 19 -12.89 15.86 3.28
CA THR A 19 -11.65 16.39 3.85
C THR A 19 -11.46 17.79 3.31
N VAL A 20 -11.52 18.80 4.18
CA VAL A 20 -11.20 20.19 3.81
C VAL A 20 -9.78 20.46 4.25
N VAL A 21 -8.96 20.92 3.31
CA VAL A 21 -7.55 21.26 3.54
C VAL A 21 -7.33 22.76 3.42
N ALA A 22 -6.43 23.29 4.24
CA ALA A 22 -5.88 24.63 4.08
C ALA A 22 -4.80 24.55 3.01
N GLU A 23 -4.91 25.37 1.99
CA GLU A 23 -3.85 25.58 1.02
C GLU A 23 -2.89 26.63 1.57
N SER A 24 -1.66 26.24 1.86
CA SER A 24 -0.59 27.16 2.26
C SER A 24 0.50 27.18 1.19
N PRO A 25 1.16 28.33 0.95
CA PRO A 25 2.32 28.38 0.06
C PRO A 25 3.39 27.43 0.59
N ALA A 26 3.81 26.46 -0.21
CA ALA A 26 4.91 25.61 0.18
C ALA A 26 6.14 26.50 0.42
N ILE A 27 6.75 26.39 1.59
CA ILE A 27 8.07 27.00 1.82
C ILE A 27 9.02 26.24 0.91
N TYR A 28 9.40 26.85 -0.20
CA TYR A 28 10.45 26.32 -1.06
C TYR A 28 11.69 26.10 -0.20
N SER A 29 12.05 24.84 0.09
CA SER A 29 13.48 24.57 0.12
C SER A 29 13.93 24.77 -1.32
N THR A 30 14.92 25.62 -1.51
CA THR A 30 15.61 25.78 -2.79
C THR A 30 16.46 24.53 -3.04
N ASP A 31 15.90 23.32 -2.94
CA ASP A 31 16.62 22.12 -3.32
C ASP A 31 16.49 21.93 -4.82
N THR A 32 17.24 22.78 -5.51
CA THR A 32 17.86 22.50 -6.82
C THR A 32 18.88 21.36 -6.74
N ALA A 33 19.06 20.75 -5.56
CA ALA A 33 19.90 19.59 -5.35
C ALA A 33 19.27 18.34 -5.97
N TYR A 34 20.11 17.55 -6.64
CA TYR A 34 19.79 16.19 -7.04
C TYR A 34 19.25 15.42 -5.83
N GLN A 35 18.02 14.93 -5.92
CA GLN A 35 17.40 14.06 -4.91
C GLN A 35 17.27 12.66 -5.51
N SER A 36 17.89 11.68 -4.86
CA SER A 36 17.81 10.29 -5.30
C SER A 36 16.44 9.67 -5.00
N GLU A 37 16.13 8.55 -5.63
CA GLU A 37 14.92 7.76 -5.32
C GLU A 37 14.91 7.31 -3.85
N ALA A 38 16.07 6.91 -3.32
CA ALA A 38 16.22 6.54 -1.91
C ALA A 38 15.96 7.72 -0.96
N ASP A 39 16.35 8.94 -1.33
CA ASP A 39 16.07 10.12 -0.52
C ASP A 39 14.57 10.45 -0.51
N LEU A 40 13.92 10.38 -1.69
CA LEU A 40 12.47 10.56 -1.83
C LEU A 40 11.69 9.50 -1.04
N GLU A 41 12.13 8.25 -1.10
CA GLU A 41 11.53 7.13 -0.37
C GLU A 41 11.62 7.33 1.14
N ARG A 42 12.81 7.66 1.64
CA ARG A 42 13.05 7.94 3.06
C ARG A 42 12.17 9.08 3.56
N GLU A 43 12.12 10.20 2.84
CA GLU A 43 11.30 11.36 3.20
C GLU A 43 9.80 11.05 3.19
N LEU A 44 9.34 10.26 2.21
CA LEU A 44 7.95 9.81 2.13
C LEU A 44 7.60 8.94 3.35
N ILE A 45 8.43 7.96 3.69
CA ILE A 45 8.21 7.09 4.85
C ILE A 45 8.21 7.91 6.14
N GLU A 46 9.17 8.81 6.32
CA GLU A 46 9.22 9.71 7.49
C GLU A 46 7.95 10.55 7.63
N THR A 47 7.45 11.08 6.51
CA THR A 47 6.20 11.87 6.49
C THR A 47 5.00 10.99 6.84
N LEU A 48 4.90 9.79 6.28
CA LEU A 48 3.81 8.84 6.60
C LEU A 48 3.85 8.43 8.08
N GLN A 49 5.04 8.23 8.66
CA GLN A 49 5.18 7.93 10.09
C GLN A 49 4.70 9.08 10.97
N GLN A 50 4.96 10.34 10.58
CA GLN A 50 4.41 11.52 11.28
C GLN A 50 2.88 11.57 11.20
N GLN A 51 2.29 11.00 10.15
CA GLN A 51 0.85 10.83 9.95
C GLN A 51 0.30 9.53 10.56
N ALA A 52 1.03 8.92 11.50
CA ALA A 52 0.65 7.72 12.23
C ALA A 52 0.56 6.41 11.41
N TYR A 53 1.17 6.36 10.22
CA TYR A 53 1.40 5.11 9.52
C TYR A 53 2.56 4.36 10.19
N GLU A 54 2.33 3.11 10.58
CA GLU A 54 3.39 2.30 11.17
C GLU A 54 4.33 1.76 10.08
N TYR A 55 5.61 2.11 10.14
CA TYR A 55 6.61 1.53 9.25
C TYR A 55 6.98 0.11 9.69
N LEU A 56 6.95 -0.84 8.76
CA LEU A 56 7.35 -2.22 8.99
C LEU A 56 8.47 -2.61 8.01
N PRO A 57 9.67 -2.99 8.50
CA PRO A 57 10.78 -3.42 7.64
C PRO A 57 10.59 -4.87 7.19
N MET A 58 9.56 -5.11 6.38
CA MET A 58 9.23 -6.44 5.85
C MET A 58 9.98 -6.71 4.56
N THR A 59 10.56 -7.89 4.45
CA THR A 59 11.34 -8.33 3.29
C THR A 59 10.87 -9.66 2.74
N SER A 60 9.73 -10.18 3.21
CA SER A 60 9.19 -11.46 2.77
C SER A 60 7.66 -11.50 2.79
N GLU A 61 7.09 -12.31 1.89
CA GLU A 61 5.65 -12.57 1.84
C GLU A 61 5.12 -13.23 3.12
N VAL A 62 5.94 -14.09 3.76
CA VAL A 62 5.59 -14.73 5.03
C VAL A 62 5.34 -13.70 6.12
N GLN A 63 6.16 -12.64 6.19
CA GLN A 63 5.95 -11.54 7.14
C GLN A 63 4.67 -10.75 6.82
N LEU A 64 4.37 -10.55 5.53
CA LEU A 64 3.15 -9.86 5.11
C LEU A 64 1.89 -10.64 5.52
N ILE A 65 1.88 -11.96 5.30
CA ILE A 65 0.78 -12.86 5.68
C ILE A 65 0.62 -12.88 7.21
N ALA A 66 1.72 -12.98 7.95
CA ALA A 66 1.69 -12.95 9.41
C ALA A 66 1.11 -11.63 9.94
N ASN A 67 1.52 -10.49 9.37
CA ASN A 67 0.97 -9.20 9.73
C ASN A 67 -0.52 -9.07 9.40
N LEU A 68 -0.94 -9.53 8.22
CA LEU A 68 -2.36 -9.56 7.84
C LEU A 68 -3.19 -10.34 8.89
N ARG A 69 -2.71 -11.52 9.31
CA ARG A 69 -3.37 -12.28 10.39
C ARG A 69 -3.53 -11.44 11.65
N THR A 70 -2.43 -10.86 12.15
CA THR A 70 -2.44 -10.04 13.36
C THR A 70 -3.38 -8.83 13.25
N GLN A 71 -3.42 -8.16 12.11
CA GLN A 71 -4.31 -7.01 11.92
C GLN A 71 -5.79 -7.41 11.86
N LEU A 72 -6.11 -8.55 11.22
CA LEU A 72 -7.48 -9.06 11.18
C LEU A 72 -7.95 -9.58 12.54
N GLU A 73 -7.08 -10.23 13.31
CA GLU A 73 -7.31 -10.62 14.71
C GLU A 73 -7.65 -9.40 15.57
N ARG A 74 -6.83 -8.35 15.48
CA ARG A 74 -7.05 -7.07 16.17
C ARG A 74 -8.38 -6.42 15.80
N LEU A 75 -8.66 -6.28 14.51
CA LEU A 75 -9.87 -5.61 14.02
C LEU A 75 -11.15 -6.36 14.45
N ASN A 76 -11.12 -7.70 14.43
CA ASN A 76 -12.30 -8.52 14.67
C ASN A 76 -12.42 -9.04 16.11
N THR A 77 -11.46 -8.68 16.97
CA THR A 77 -11.34 -9.12 18.36
C THR A 77 -11.45 -10.65 18.45
N ILE A 78 -10.57 -11.35 17.73
CA ILE A 78 -10.44 -12.80 17.76
C ILE A 78 -8.98 -13.21 17.73
N GLU A 79 -8.75 -14.49 18.03
CA GLU A 79 -7.55 -15.21 17.67
C GLU A 79 -7.96 -16.33 16.70
N PHE A 80 -7.23 -16.45 15.59
CA PHE A 80 -7.39 -17.62 14.72
C PHE A 80 -6.57 -18.77 15.30
N SER A 81 -7.08 -20.00 15.19
CA SER A 81 -6.19 -21.16 15.18
C SER A 81 -5.37 -21.20 13.88
N ASP A 82 -4.25 -21.92 13.85
CA ASP A 82 -3.46 -22.05 12.62
C ASP A 82 -4.25 -22.71 11.48
N LYS A 83 -5.17 -23.61 11.83
CA LYS A 83 -6.05 -24.28 10.88
C LYS A 83 -7.13 -23.32 10.36
N GLU A 84 -7.76 -22.56 11.25
CA GLU A 84 -8.72 -21.50 10.89
C GLU A 84 -8.06 -20.48 9.96
N TRP A 85 -6.88 -19.98 10.32
CA TRP A 85 -6.13 -19.01 9.52
C TRP A 85 -5.80 -19.55 8.14
N THR A 86 -5.20 -20.74 8.08
CA THR A 86 -4.79 -21.36 6.80
C THR A 86 -5.99 -21.57 5.87
N ALA A 87 -7.10 -22.08 6.41
CA ALA A 87 -8.32 -22.28 5.63
C ALA A 87 -8.93 -20.94 5.17
N PHE A 88 -9.05 -19.97 6.08
CA PHE A 88 -9.60 -18.66 5.77
C PHE A 88 -8.76 -17.91 4.74
N PHE A 89 -7.44 -17.87 4.92
CA PHE A 89 -6.52 -17.23 4.01
C PHE A 89 -6.62 -17.83 2.60
N ASN A 90 -6.51 -19.15 2.47
CA ASN A 90 -6.50 -19.81 1.16
C ASN A 90 -7.85 -19.80 0.43
N THR A 91 -8.96 -19.56 1.13
CA THR A 91 -10.30 -19.64 0.52
C THR A 91 -11.01 -18.29 0.43
N ARG A 92 -10.71 -17.35 1.32
CA ARG A 92 -11.41 -16.05 1.42
C ARG A 92 -10.52 -14.85 1.12
N ILE A 93 -9.19 -15.00 1.15
CA ILE A 93 -8.25 -13.89 0.93
C ILE A 93 -7.43 -14.10 -0.34
N ALA A 94 -6.73 -15.23 -0.42
CA ALA A 94 -5.75 -15.56 -1.44
C ALA A 94 -6.15 -16.85 -2.18
N SER A 95 -7.41 -16.93 -2.60
CA SER A 95 -7.86 -18.06 -3.43
C SER A 95 -7.08 -18.08 -4.74
N ALA A 96 -6.51 -19.22 -5.09
CA ALA A 96 -5.73 -19.40 -6.31
C ALA A 96 -6.53 -19.18 -7.61
N ASN A 97 -7.87 -19.18 -7.51
CA ASN A 97 -8.78 -18.98 -8.65
C ASN A 97 -9.22 -17.51 -8.79
N GLU A 98 -8.72 -16.60 -7.96
CA GLU A 98 -9.15 -15.20 -7.92
C GLU A 98 -7.99 -14.25 -8.25
N GLY A 99 -8.28 -13.27 -9.10
CA GLY A 99 -7.33 -12.23 -9.49
C GLY A 99 -7.75 -10.86 -8.96
N THR A 100 -7.28 -9.83 -9.65
CA THR A 100 -7.51 -8.42 -9.31
C THR A 100 -8.99 -8.05 -9.25
N VAL A 101 -9.82 -8.58 -10.17
CA VAL A 101 -11.26 -8.23 -10.24
C VAL A 101 -11.99 -8.71 -9.00
N GLU A 102 -11.80 -9.97 -8.61
CA GLU A 102 -12.46 -10.58 -7.45
C GLU A 102 -11.99 -9.91 -6.14
N LYS A 103 -10.70 -9.61 -6.03
CA LYS A 103 -10.14 -8.92 -4.86
C LYS A 103 -10.61 -7.47 -4.75
N THR A 104 -10.76 -6.79 -5.89
CA THR A 104 -11.37 -5.45 -5.95
C THR A 104 -12.83 -5.50 -5.51
N TYR A 105 -13.62 -6.44 -6.03
CA TYR A 105 -15.01 -6.65 -5.58
C TYR A 105 -15.08 -6.95 -4.08
N ARG A 106 -14.17 -7.78 -3.56
CA ARG A 106 -14.08 -8.05 -2.12
C ARG A 106 -13.81 -6.81 -1.29
N ILE A 107 -12.95 -5.90 -1.73
CA ILE A 107 -12.67 -4.67 -1.00
C ILE A 107 -13.85 -3.69 -1.06
N HIS A 108 -14.52 -3.58 -2.21
CA HIS A 108 -15.59 -2.60 -2.40
C HIS A 108 -16.95 -3.08 -1.91
N GLU A 109 -17.32 -4.32 -2.21
CA GLU A 109 -18.66 -4.84 -1.97
C GLU A 109 -18.66 -5.91 -0.88
N ASP A 110 -17.74 -6.88 -0.93
CA ASP A 110 -17.76 -8.08 -0.07
C ASP A 110 -16.65 -8.09 1.01
N HIS A 111 -16.53 -6.98 1.73
CA HIS A 111 -15.42 -6.75 2.68
C HIS A 111 -15.59 -7.46 4.03
N VAL A 112 -16.66 -8.24 4.19
CA VAL A 112 -16.96 -9.05 5.38
C VAL A 112 -17.06 -10.52 4.95
N GLN A 113 -16.09 -11.33 5.36
CA GLN A 113 -15.97 -12.73 4.95
C GLN A 113 -16.34 -13.68 6.08
N VAL A 114 -16.99 -14.80 5.75
CA VAL A 114 -17.39 -15.80 6.75
C VAL A 114 -16.23 -16.74 7.07
N LEU A 115 -15.83 -16.77 8.35
CA LEU A 115 -14.96 -17.78 8.95
C LEU A 115 -15.80 -18.95 9.48
N GLN A 116 -15.40 -20.16 9.15
CA GLN A 116 -15.84 -21.39 9.82
C GLN A 116 -14.86 -21.70 10.95
N ARG A 117 -15.36 -21.75 12.18
CA ARG A 117 -14.54 -21.96 13.38
C ARG A 117 -14.30 -23.44 13.65
N ASP A 118 -13.27 -23.73 14.42
CA ASP A 118 -12.93 -25.11 14.80
C ASP A 118 -14.01 -25.80 15.65
N ASP A 119 -14.82 -25.03 16.39
CA ASP A 119 -15.96 -25.52 17.18
C ASP A 119 -17.23 -25.75 16.35
N GLY A 120 -17.17 -25.53 15.03
CA GLY A 120 -18.29 -25.66 14.09
C GLY A 120 -19.19 -24.44 14.01
N THR A 121 -18.92 -23.36 14.75
CA THR A 121 -19.63 -22.09 14.63
C THR A 121 -19.13 -21.26 13.45
N THR A 122 -19.87 -20.19 13.11
CA THR A 122 -19.44 -19.21 12.11
C THR A 122 -19.18 -17.86 12.73
N LYS A 123 -18.24 -17.10 12.15
CA LYS A 123 -18.00 -15.70 12.50
C LYS A 123 -17.76 -14.87 11.25
N ASN A 124 -18.33 -13.66 11.24
CA ASN A 124 -18.05 -12.67 10.20
C ASN A 124 -16.73 -11.96 10.51
N ILE A 125 -15.83 -11.93 9.54
CA ILE A 125 -14.51 -11.31 9.58
C ILE A 125 -14.52 -10.10 8.65
N THR A 126 -14.49 -8.93 9.25
CA THR A 126 -14.35 -7.65 8.55
C THR A 126 -12.90 -7.48 8.10
N LEU A 127 -12.67 -7.20 6.83
CA LEU A 127 -11.35 -6.92 6.26
C LEU A 127 -11.01 -5.43 6.37
N ILE A 128 -12.01 -4.57 6.18
CA ILE A 128 -11.91 -3.11 6.30
C ILE A 128 -13.18 -2.60 6.98
N ASP A 129 -13.03 -1.85 8.06
CA ASP A 129 -14.17 -1.18 8.69
C ASP A 129 -14.49 0.10 7.92
N LYS A 130 -15.58 0.06 7.13
CA LYS A 130 -16.06 1.21 6.36
C LYS A 130 -16.96 2.14 7.16
N VAL A 131 -17.47 1.69 8.31
CA VAL A 131 -18.38 2.47 9.16
C VAL A 131 -17.58 3.37 10.09
N ASN A 132 -16.53 2.81 10.71
CA ASN A 132 -15.60 3.56 11.54
C ASN A 132 -14.17 3.38 11.01
N ILE A 133 -13.80 4.26 10.10
CA ILE A 133 -12.53 4.18 9.37
C ILE A 133 -11.29 4.20 10.29
N HIS A 134 -11.41 4.77 11.49
CA HIS A 134 -10.32 4.84 12.47
C HIS A 134 -10.01 3.49 13.14
N ASN A 135 -10.88 2.50 13.01
CA ASN A 135 -10.60 1.14 13.48
C ASN A 135 -9.55 0.43 12.60
N ASN A 136 -9.38 0.88 11.36
CA ASN A 136 -8.40 0.33 10.44
C ASN A 136 -6.98 0.74 10.84
N LYS A 137 -6.03 -0.19 10.73
CA LYS A 137 -4.61 0.09 10.95
C LYS A 137 -3.93 0.41 9.63
N LEU A 138 -3.28 1.57 9.58
CA LEU A 138 -2.46 2.00 8.45
C LEU A 138 -1.00 1.68 8.72
N GLN A 139 -0.35 1.04 7.75
CA GLN A 139 1.06 0.65 7.84
C GLN A 139 1.73 0.94 6.49
N VAL A 140 3.04 1.13 6.51
CA VAL A 140 3.85 1.38 5.32
C VAL A 140 5.03 0.41 5.28
N ILE A 141 5.25 -0.18 4.11
CA ILE A 141 6.40 -1.05 3.81
C ILE A 141 7.10 -0.50 2.57
N ASN A 142 8.38 -0.84 2.41
CA ASN A 142 9.10 -0.56 1.20
C ASN A 142 10.01 -1.73 0.80
N GLN A 143 10.30 -1.83 -0.50
CA GLN A 143 11.26 -2.81 -0.99
C GLN A 143 12.67 -2.22 -0.93
N TYR A 144 13.49 -2.69 0.00
CA TYR A 144 14.91 -2.32 0.02
C TYR A 144 15.74 -3.33 -0.80
N GLU A 145 16.05 -3.01 -2.06
CA GLU A 145 17.13 -3.67 -2.79
C GLU A 145 18.45 -2.89 -2.55
N ALA A 146 19.35 -3.48 -1.75
CA ALA A 146 20.69 -2.94 -1.49
C ALA A 146 21.53 -2.81 -2.80
N PRO A 147 22.51 -1.89 -2.87
CA PRO A 147 23.23 -1.60 -4.10
C PRO A 147 24.09 -2.79 -4.57
N LYS A 148 24.12 -3.04 -5.89
CA LYS A 148 24.89 -4.12 -6.51
C LYS A 148 26.39 -4.01 -6.23
N THR A 149 26.94 -5.01 -5.56
CA THR A 149 28.27 -5.52 -5.89
C THR A 149 28.16 -6.32 -7.19
N SER A 150 28.62 -5.73 -8.29
CA SER A 150 29.04 -6.44 -9.52
C SER A 150 28.00 -7.33 -10.23
N GLY A 151 27.24 -6.77 -11.17
CA GLY A 151 26.83 -7.51 -12.38
C GLY A 151 25.42 -8.12 -12.47
N ALA A 152 24.50 -7.86 -11.54
CA ALA A 152 23.09 -8.26 -11.72
C ALA A 152 22.33 -7.35 -12.70
N ARG A 153 21.28 -7.86 -13.36
CA ARG A 153 20.56 -7.26 -14.52
C ARG A 153 19.13 -6.76 -14.20
N TYR A 154 18.88 -6.23 -12.99
CA TYR A 154 17.60 -5.61 -12.61
C TYR A 154 17.76 -4.17 -12.08
N ASP A 155 16.78 -3.32 -12.38
CA ASP A 155 16.67 -1.92 -11.94
C ASP A 155 16.41 -1.89 -10.43
N ASN A 156 17.07 -1.02 -9.67
CA ASN A 156 16.78 -0.86 -8.24
C ASN A 156 15.31 -0.40 -8.10
N ARG A 157 14.51 -1.14 -7.32
CA ARG A 157 13.10 -0.80 -7.06
C ARG A 157 13.01 -0.01 -5.78
N TYR A 158 12.40 1.17 -5.85
CA TYR A 158 12.17 2.06 -4.71
C TYR A 158 10.66 2.27 -4.56
N ASP A 159 9.98 1.17 -4.26
CA ASP A 159 8.53 1.14 -4.20
C ASP A 159 8.04 1.10 -2.75
N VAL A 160 7.14 2.03 -2.45
CA VAL A 160 6.48 2.13 -1.15
C VAL A 160 5.07 1.58 -1.30
N THR A 161 4.66 0.72 -0.36
CA THR A 161 3.31 0.15 -0.34
C THR A 161 2.62 0.49 0.97
N ILE A 162 1.41 1.02 0.87
CA ILE A 162 0.55 1.28 2.02
C ILE A 162 -0.34 0.07 2.25
N LEU A 163 -0.32 -0.42 3.49
CA LEU A 163 -1.17 -1.50 3.96
C LEU A 163 -2.34 -0.93 4.77
N VAL A 164 -3.54 -1.46 4.53
CA VAL A 164 -4.72 -1.23 5.38
C VAL A 164 -5.12 -2.56 5.98
N ASN A 165 -5.03 -2.66 7.31
CA ASN A 165 -5.16 -3.92 8.05
C ASN A 165 -4.27 -5.04 7.48
N GLY A 166 -3.06 -4.69 7.02
CA GLY A 166 -2.12 -5.63 6.41
C GLY A 166 -2.37 -5.97 4.93
N LEU A 167 -3.47 -5.52 4.32
CA LEU A 167 -3.72 -5.68 2.88
C LEU A 167 -3.03 -4.57 2.08
N PRO A 168 -2.25 -4.87 1.02
CA PRO A 168 -1.64 -3.83 0.18
C PRO A 168 -2.70 -3.18 -0.71
N LEU A 169 -3.06 -1.93 -0.43
CA LEU A 169 -4.11 -1.21 -1.17
C LEU A 169 -3.60 -0.06 -2.01
N VAL A 170 -2.43 0.52 -1.66
CA VAL A 170 -1.81 1.59 -2.46
C VAL A 170 -0.37 1.22 -2.73
N HIS A 171 0.03 1.32 -3.99
CA HIS A 171 1.40 1.12 -4.42
C HIS A 171 1.95 2.42 -5.00
N ILE A 172 3.12 2.83 -4.53
CA ILE A 172 3.74 4.11 -4.83
C ILE A 172 5.10 3.83 -5.48
N GLU A 173 5.21 4.17 -6.75
CA GLU A 173 6.44 4.08 -7.53
C GLU A 173 7.14 5.45 -7.50
N LEU A 174 8.37 5.48 -6.99
CA LEU A 174 9.18 6.69 -6.94
C LEU A 174 10.22 6.71 -8.07
N LYS A 175 10.43 7.91 -8.61
CA LYS A 175 11.48 8.19 -9.58
C LYS A 175 12.35 9.34 -9.14
N ARG A 176 13.63 9.32 -9.49
CA ARG A 176 14.53 10.44 -9.18
C ARG A 176 14.06 11.70 -9.90
N ARG A 177 14.32 12.87 -9.29
CA ARG A 177 13.96 14.16 -9.89
C ARG A 177 14.56 14.30 -11.29
N GLY A 178 13.76 14.83 -12.22
CA GLY A 178 14.16 15.04 -13.62
C GLY A 178 13.93 13.86 -14.57
N VAL A 179 13.53 12.68 -14.07
CA VAL A 179 13.05 11.57 -14.92
C VAL A 179 11.59 11.78 -15.29
N ASP A 180 11.23 11.50 -16.55
CA ASP A 180 9.85 11.58 -17.01
C ASP A 180 9.01 10.48 -16.33
N ILE A 181 7.93 10.89 -15.67
CA ILE A 181 6.94 10.01 -15.03
C ILE A 181 6.34 8.98 -16.02
N ARG A 182 6.39 9.22 -17.33
CA ARG A 182 6.00 8.26 -18.38
C ARG A 182 6.79 6.95 -18.29
N GLU A 183 8.04 6.99 -17.85
CA GLU A 183 8.86 5.79 -17.70
C GLU A 183 8.32 4.88 -16.58
N ALA A 184 7.80 5.45 -15.50
CA ALA A 184 7.20 4.71 -14.39
C ALA A 184 5.89 3.99 -14.77
N PHE A 185 5.09 4.52 -15.71
CA PHE A 185 3.90 3.83 -16.20
C PHE A 185 4.24 2.48 -16.84
N ASN A 186 5.37 2.39 -17.55
CA ASN A 186 5.82 1.13 -18.14
C ASN A 186 6.29 0.11 -17.08
N GLN A 187 6.73 0.58 -15.91
CA GLN A 187 7.14 -0.29 -14.80
C GLN A 187 5.92 -0.88 -14.09
N ILE A 188 4.88 -0.09 -13.85
CA ILE A 188 3.62 -0.59 -13.27
C ILE A 188 2.89 -1.56 -14.21
N GLY A 189 2.94 -1.32 -15.53
CA GLY A 189 2.44 -2.29 -16.52
C GLY A 189 3.20 -3.63 -16.57
N ARG A 190 4.37 -3.73 -15.91
CA ARG A 190 5.08 -4.99 -15.65
C ARG A 190 4.70 -5.58 -14.29
N TYR A 191 4.42 -4.76 -13.28
CA TYR A 191 3.91 -5.22 -11.98
C TYR A 191 2.64 -6.06 -12.09
N GLN A 192 1.68 -5.66 -12.92
CA GLN A 192 0.45 -6.46 -13.18
C GLN A 192 0.74 -7.84 -13.81
N ARG A 193 1.90 -8.04 -14.44
CA ARG A 193 2.24 -9.28 -15.16
C ARG A 193 3.23 -10.16 -14.41
N ASP A 194 4.17 -9.55 -13.69
CA ASP A 194 5.32 -10.23 -13.10
C ASP A 194 5.25 -10.25 -11.56
N SER A 195 4.07 -9.97 -10.97
CA SER A 195 3.78 -9.78 -9.53
C SER A 195 4.92 -10.22 -8.62
N PHE A 196 5.65 -9.24 -8.09
CA PHE A 196 6.93 -9.38 -7.36
C PHE A 196 6.85 -10.16 -6.03
N TRP A 197 5.66 -10.69 -5.73
CA TRP A 197 5.31 -11.57 -4.62
C TRP A 197 4.29 -12.62 -5.11
N SER A 198 4.60 -13.27 -6.23
CA SER A 198 3.73 -14.20 -6.97
C SER A 198 3.32 -15.47 -6.23
N GLY A 199 3.57 -15.58 -4.92
CA GLY A 199 3.19 -16.73 -4.11
C GLY A 199 1.68 -16.84 -3.92
N ASN A 200 1.04 -15.81 -3.36
CA ASN A 200 -0.37 -15.85 -2.95
C ASN A 200 -1.22 -14.70 -3.53
N GLY A 201 -0.64 -13.86 -4.39
CA GLY A 201 -1.38 -12.80 -5.10
C GLY A 201 -1.90 -11.67 -4.20
N LEU A 202 -1.33 -11.43 -3.02
CA LEU A 202 -1.80 -10.35 -2.13
C LEU A 202 -1.73 -8.97 -2.79
N PHE A 203 -0.78 -8.73 -3.70
CA PHE A 203 -0.66 -7.46 -4.42
C PHE A 203 -1.78 -7.21 -5.45
N ASP A 204 -2.58 -8.22 -5.78
CA ASP A 204 -3.77 -8.02 -6.60
C ASP A 204 -4.87 -7.22 -5.86
N TYR A 205 -4.70 -7.00 -4.54
CA TYR A 205 -5.55 -6.11 -3.74
C TYR A 205 -5.27 -4.62 -3.96
N VAL A 206 -4.19 -4.25 -4.66
CA VAL A 206 -3.87 -2.83 -4.90
C VAL A 206 -5.04 -2.17 -5.63
N GLN A 207 -5.53 -1.05 -5.08
CA GLN A 207 -6.64 -0.27 -5.60
C GLN A 207 -6.16 1.01 -6.28
N LEU A 208 -5.05 1.57 -5.79
CA LEU A 208 -4.51 2.84 -6.24
C LEU A 208 -3.01 2.70 -6.53
N PHE A 209 -2.61 3.14 -7.71
CA PHE A 209 -1.22 3.37 -8.04
C PHE A 209 -0.90 4.85 -7.97
N VAL A 210 0.24 5.18 -7.36
CA VAL A 210 0.80 6.53 -7.32
C VAL A 210 2.17 6.50 -7.96
N ILE A 211 2.46 7.49 -8.80
CA ILE A 211 3.78 7.71 -9.38
C ILE A 211 4.22 9.10 -8.97
N SER A 212 5.42 9.24 -8.42
CA SER A 212 6.01 10.55 -8.14
C SER A 212 7.46 10.62 -8.54
N ASN A 213 7.89 11.77 -9.06
CA ASN A 213 9.31 12.09 -9.24
C ASN A 213 9.78 13.27 -8.35
N GLY A 214 9.03 13.56 -7.28
CA GLY A 214 9.24 14.71 -6.40
C GLY A 214 8.73 16.04 -6.94
N THR A 215 8.63 16.22 -8.27
CA THR A 215 8.05 17.43 -8.89
C THR A 215 6.61 17.21 -9.35
N PHE A 216 6.33 16.04 -9.93
CA PHE A 216 5.02 15.67 -10.42
C PHE A 216 4.56 14.38 -9.75
N THR A 217 3.35 14.40 -9.21
CA THR A 217 2.68 13.22 -8.66
C THR A 217 1.41 12.95 -9.46
N LYS A 218 1.21 11.70 -9.87
CA LYS A 218 -0.03 11.24 -10.50
C LYS A 218 -0.53 10.01 -9.78
N TYR A 219 -1.84 9.83 -9.76
CA TYR A 219 -2.46 8.61 -9.28
C TYR A 219 -3.47 8.08 -10.30
N TYR A 220 -3.74 6.77 -10.25
CA TYR A 220 -4.76 6.12 -11.06
C TYR A 220 -5.27 4.86 -10.37
N SER A 221 -6.52 4.53 -10.63
CA SER A 221 -7.16 3.31 -10.12
C SER A 221 -6.58 2.07 -10.79
N ASN A 222 -6.56 0.96 -10.07
CA ASN A 222 -6.40 -0.35 -10.67
C ASN A 222 -7.70 -0.71 -11.40
N THR A 223 -7.64 -0.86 -12.72
CA THR A 223 -8.76 -1.17 -13.62
C THR A 223 -8.50 -2.43 -14.39
#